data_AF-A0A6L9SSA7-F1
#
_entry.id   AF-A0A6L9SSA7-F1
#
_cell.length_a   1.000
_cell.length_b   1.000
_cell.length_c   1.000
_cell.angle_alpha   90.00
_cell.angle_beta   90.00
_cell.angle_gamma   90.00
#
_symmetry.space_group_name_H-M   'P 1'
#
loop_
_entity.id
_entity.type
_entity.pdbx_description
1 polymer ?
#
loop_
_entity_poly.entity_id
_entity_poly.type
_entity_poly.pdbx_seq_one_letter_code
_entity_poly.pdbx_strand_id
1 'polypeptide(L)'
;MRRHDRAVLVGMAVVIASAMILIALVVLLGTSVPEAIYVILGIVLFTAVIVTLEDVYEDLRQRRLPAEPGLMVTGAMIGRAYAGLPLRRLALSTPIITHDPFNTDGFDYFTHYQVCTNDVFILRFAPTMRIHRYVLYWSEHDPDWTDALPGRCRMGDYAKPTPRALRLSQRFMRRLACNRNIDSRMRPCMLEVYGNRARLVLPSNAPELETGAQDPNIGPRIDGVAVLADTFRHGS
;
A
#
# COMPACT_ATOMS: atom_id res chain seq x y z
N MET A 1 9.71 23.68 -7.79
CA MET A 1 10.49 22.63 -7.11
C MET A 1 9.61 21.41 -6.92
N ARG A 2 10.06 20.27 -7.44
CA ARG A 2 9.41 18.98 -7.23
C ARG A 2 9.54 18.61 -5.74
N ARG A 3 8.65 17.77 -5.20
CA ARG A 3 8.71 17.34 -3.78
C ARG A 3 10.08 16.74 -3.41
N HIS A 4 10.75 16.13 -4.37
CA HIS A 4 12.10 15.58 -4.26
C HIS A 4 13.16 16.65 -3.95
N ASP A 5 13.16 17.78 -4.66
CA ASP A 5 14.08 18.91 -4.40
C ASP A 5 13.95 19.42 -2.96
N ARG A 6 12.72 19.43 -2.41
CA ARG A 6 12.47 19.83 -1.01
C ARG A 6 12.99 18.79 -0.01
N ALA A 7 12.83 17.50 -0.29
CA ALA A 7 13.32 16.45 0.61
C ALA A 7 14.86 16.46 0.69
N VAL A 8 15.55 16.62 -0.44
CA VAL A 8 17.01 16.76 -0.49
C VAL A 8 17.49 18.00 0.27
N LEU A 9 16.81 19.15 0.09
CA LEU A 9 17.14 20.37 0.83
C LEU A 9 16.89 20.25 2.33
N VAL A 10 15.80 19.58 2.74
CA VAL A 10 15.53 19.32 4.16
C VAL A 10 16.57 18.36 4.73
N GLY A 11 16.94 17.30 4.00
CA GLY A 11 18.01 16.38 4.40
C GLY A 11 19.35 17.08 4.57
N MET A 12 19.75 17.92 3.61
CA MET A 12 20.97 18.73 3.74
C MET A 12 20.90 19.72 4.90
N ALA A 13 19.77 20.37 5.12
CA ALA A 13 19.59 21.29 6.25
C ALA A 13 19.69 20.56 7.60
N VAL A 14 19.12 19.36 7.72
CA VAL A 14 19.22 18.53 8.92
C VAL A 14 20.66 18.08 9.15
N VAL A 15 21.38 17.67 8.12
CA VAL A 15 22.81 17.30 8.22
C VAL A 15 23.65 18.48 8.70
N ILE A 16 23.46 19.66 8.10
CA ILE A 16 24.18 20.88 8.48
C ILE A 16 23.84 21.26 9.92
N ALA A 17 22.56 21.25 10.31
CA ALA A 17 22.14 21.56 11.67
C ALA A 17 22.72 20.57 12.69
N SER A 18 22.70 19.26 12.38
CA SER A 18 23.24 18.21 13.24
C SER A 18 24.76 18.36 13.41
N ALA A 19 25.48 18.65 12.33
CA ALA A 19 26.92 18.92 12.37
C ALA A 19 27.23 20.18 13.20
N MET A 20 26.46 21.26 13.04
CA MET A 20 26.63 22.51 13.81
C MET A 20 26.37 22.31 15.30
N ILE A 21 25.30 21.58 15.67
CA ILE A 21 24.99 21.26 17.07
C ILE A 21 26.11 20.41 17.68
N LEU A 22 26.63 19.43 16.95
CA LEU A 22 27.69 18.57 17.45
C LEU A 22 29.04 19.31 17.59
N ILE A 23 29.37 20.19 16.64
CA ILE A 23 30.55 21.07 16.73
C ILE A 23 30.42 21.97 17.96
N ALA A 24 29.25 22.56 18.20
CA ALA A 24 29.01 23.35 19.40
C ALA A 24 29.17 22.51 20.68
N LEU A 25 28.67 21.27 20.68
CA LEU A 25 28.77 20.36 21.82
C LEU A 25 30.22 19.95 22.12
N VAL A 26 31.03 19.67 21.09
CA VAL A 26 32.46 19.35 21.19
C VAL A 26 33.25 20.51 21.77
N VAL A 27 32.97 21.74 21.30
CA VAL A 27 33.58 22.97 21.82
C VAL A 27 33.20 23.19 23.29
N LEU A 28 31.96 22.89 23.67
CA LEU A 28 31.45 23.04 25.03
C LEU A 28 31.96 21.95 26.00
N LEU A 29 32.15 20.71 25.53
CA LEU A 29 32.50 19.55 26.36
C LEU A 29 34.01 19.33 26.52
N GLY A 30 34.86 20.06 25.79
CA GLY A 30 36.31 19.96 25.92
C GLY A 30 36.89 18.61 25.50
N THR A 31 36.18 17.85 24.66
CA THR A 31 36.65 16.58 24.10
C THR A 31 37.88 16.79 23.22
N SER A 32 38.77 15.80 23.16
CA SER A 32 39.94 15.88 22.30
C SER A 32 39.52 16.02 20.82
N VAL A 33 40.12 16.97 20.10
CA VAL A 33 39.87 17.25 18.68
C VAL A 33 39.77 15.99 17.79
N PRO A 34 40.62 14.95 17.94
CA PRO A 34 40.52 13.75 17.10
C PRO A 34 39.24 12.92 17.33
N GLU A 35 38.77 12.76 18.57
CA GLU A 35 37.54 11.99 18.86
C GLU A 35 36.31 12.65 18.25
N ALA A 36 36.24 13.98 18.33
CA ALA A 36 35.19 14.77 17.71
C ALA A 36 35.14 14.61 16.18
N ILE A 37 36.31 14.58 15.52
CA ILE A 37 36.40 14.38 14.07
C ILE A 37 35.84 13.02 13.67
N TYR A 38 36.16 11.95 14.41
CA TYR A 38 35.65 10.61 14.11
C TYR A 38 34.13 10.51 14.28
N VAL A 39 33.56 11.15 15.30
CA VAL A 39 32.10 11.18 15.49
C VAL A 39 31.41 11.96 14.37
N ILE A 40 31.93 13.12 13.99
CA ILE A 40 31.40 13.90 12.86
C ILE A 40 31.47 13.09 11.56
N LEU A 41 32.61 12.46 11.27
CA LEU A 41 32.79 11.65 10.07
C LEU A 41 31.82 10.47 10.05
N GLY A 42 31.61 9.80 11.19
CA GLY A 42 30.66 8.70 11.34
C GLY A 42 29.22 9.12 11.06
N ILE A 43 28.78 10.27 11.59
CA ILE A 43 27.43 10.79 11.35
C ILE A 43 27.25 11.21 9.90
N VAL A 44 28.24 11.89 9.30
CA VAL A 44 28.19 12.29 7.89
C VAL A 44 28.09 11.05 7.00
N LEU A 45 28.90 10.02 7.25
CA LEU A 45 28.88 8.78 6.49
C LEU A 45 27.54 8.04 6.66
N PHE A 46 27.06 7.89 7.89
CA PHE A 46 25.79 7.23 8.18
C PHE A 46 24.62 7.95 7.49
N THR A 47 24.60 9.28 7.57
CA THR A 47 23.53 10.07 6.94
C THR A 47 23.62 10.01 5.42
N ALA A 48 24.83 10.09 4.85
CA ALA A 48 25.03 9.92 3.41
C ALA A 48 24.51 8.56 2.94
N VAL A 49 24.79 7.48 3.69
CA VAL A 49 24.28 6.13 3.39
C VAL A 49 22.76 6.09 3.40
N ILE A 50 22.10 6.67 4.43
CA ILE A 50 20.63 6.73 4.49
C ILE A 50 20.05 7.48 3.30
N VAL A 51 20.55 8.68 3.00
CA VAL A 51 20.06 9.49 1.87
C VAL A 51 20.27 8.75 0.55
N THR A 52 21.40 8.06 0.37
CA THR A 52 21.67 7.30 -0.85
C THR A 52 20.74 6.08 -0.96
N LEU A 53 20.43 5.42 0.15
CA LEU A 53 19.46 4.32 0.18
C LEU A 53 18.04 4.80 -0.15
N GLU A 54 17.62 5.94 0.39
CA GLU A 54 16.33 6.57 0.05
C GLU A 54 16.27 6.96 -1.42
N ASP A 55 17.36 7.52 -1.96
CA ASP A 55 17.44 7.90 -3.37
C ASP A 55 17.35 6.67 -4.27
N VAL A 56 18.16 5.63 -4.00
CA VAL A 56 18.09 4.34 -4.72
C VAL A 56 16.69 3.73 -4.61
N TYR A 57 16.04 3.81 -3.45
CA TYR A 57 14.67 3.31 -3.28
C TYR A 57 13.67 4.06 -4.16
N GLU A 58 13.68 5.40 -4.14
CA GLU A 58 12.80 6.22 -4.98
C GLU A 58 13.10 6.04 -6.46
N ASP A 59 14.37 5.87 -6.84
CA ASP A 59 14.77 5.64 -8.23
C ASP A 59 14.23 4.29 -8.73
N LEU A 60 14.39 3.23 -7.93
CA LEU A 60 13.80 1.92 -8.20
C LEU A 60 12.28 1.96 -8.26
N ARG A 61 11.64 2.75 -7.39
CA ARG A 61 10.20 2.95 -7.36
C ARG A 61 9.71 3.68 -8.62
N GLN A 62 10.35 4.77 -9.02
CA GLN A 62 10.01 5.53 -10.21
C GLN A 62 10.14 4.68 -11.48
N ARG A 63 11.16 3.82 -11.57
CA ARG A 63 11.32 2.86 -12.67
C ARG A 63 10.17 1.86 -12.79
N ARG A 64 9.47 1.54 -11.70
CA ARG A 64 8.31 0.63 -11.70
C ARG A 64 7.01 1.33 -12.10
N LEU A 65 6.96 2.66 -11.99
CA LEU A 65 5.80 3.44 -12.40
C LEU A 65 5.89 3.79 -13.89
N PRO A 66 4.76 3.87 -14.62
CA PRO A 66 4.78 4.34 -16.00
C PRO A 66 5.40 5.74 -16.09
N ALA A 67 6.31 5.93 -17.05
CA ALA A 67 6.92 7.23 -17.34
C ALA A 67 5.91 8.23 -17.93
N GLU A 68 4.87 7.72 -18.59
CA GLU A 68 3.81 8.54 -19.18
C GLU A 68 2.99 9.27 -18.09
N PRO A 69 2.55 10.52 -18.35
CA PRO A 69 1.68 11.23 -17.44
C PRO A 69 0.36 10.46 -17.28
N GLY A 70 -0.07 10.29 -16.02
CA GLY A 70 -1.30 9.60 -15.68
C GLY A 70 -2.16 10.42 -14.72
N LEU A 71 -3.45 10.15 -14.73
CA LEU A 71 -4.41 10.65 -13.77
C LEU A 71 -4.43 9.73 -12.55
N MET A 72 -4.75 10.29 -11.39
CA MET A 72 -4.88 9.56 -10.14
C MET A 72 -6.29 9.74 -9.58
N VAL A 73 -6.88 8.64 -9.12
CA VAL A 73 -8.12 8.66 -8.34
C VAL A 73 -7.91 7.84 -7.07
N THR A 74 -8.32 8.38 -5.93
CA THR A 74 -8.20 7.68 -4.65
C THR A 74 -9.46 6.91 -4.32
N GLY A 75 -9.35 5.83 -3.54
CA GLY A 75 -10.55 5.11 -3.06
C GLY A 75 -11.48 6.01 -2.26
N ALA A 76 -10.94 6.95 -1.48
CA ALA A 76 -11.73 7.94 -0.75
C ALA A 76 -12.52 8.88 -1.69
N MET A 77 -11.94 9.30 -2.82
CA MET A 77 -12.66 10.07 -3.84
C MET A 77 -13.79 9.27 -4.46
N ILE A 78 -13.55 7.98 -4.75
CA ILE A 78 -14.60 7.07 -5.26
C ILE A 78 -15.70 6.92 -4.22
N GLY A 79 -15.37 6.64 -2.96
CA GLY A 79 -16.35 6.52 -1.87
C GLY A 79 -17.24 7.77 -1.74
N ARG A 80 -16.65 8.97 -1.84
CA ARG A 80 -17.41 10.24 -1.83
C ARG A 80 -18.32 10.39 -3.05
N ALA A 81 -17.86 10.03 -4.25
CA ALA A 81 -18.65 10.11 -5.47
C ALA A 81 -19.87 9.15 -5.45
N TYR A 82 -19.79 8.08 -4.66
CA TYR A 82 -20.83 7.06 -4.53
C TYR A 82 -21.49 7.04 -3.14
N ALA A 83 -21.45 8.15 -2.40
CA ALA A 83 -21.94 8.23 -1.02
C ALA A 83 -23.43 7.91 -0.82
N GLY A 84 -24.24 7.94 -1.90
CA GLY A 84 -25.66 7.52 -1.88
C GLY A 84 -25.89 6.01 -1.96
N LEU A 85 -24.82 5.21 -2.12
CA LEU A 85 -24.87 3.75 -2.16
C LEU A 85 -24.26 3.20 -0.86
N PRO A 86 -24.60 1.95 -0.45
CA PRO A 86 -24.03 1.34 0.75
C PRO A 86 -22.57 0.88 0.52
N LEU A 87 -21.75 1.66 -0.18
CA LEU A 87 -20.35 1.37 -0.42
C LEU A 87 -19.51 1.81 0.78
N ARG A 88 -19.22 0.87 1.70
CA ARG A 88 -18.33 1.12 2.84
C ARG A 88 -16.88 0.87 2.52
N ARG A 89 -16.61 -0.14 1.68
CA ARG A 89 -15.25 -0.57 1.36
C ARG A 89 -15.11 -0.92 -0.12
N LEU A 90 -13.94 -0.60 -0.69
CA LEU A 90 -13.57 -0.90 -2.07
C LEU A 90 -12.15 -1.49 -2.10
N ALA A 91 -11.99 -2.64 -2.74
CA ALA A 91 -10.74 -3.39 -2.79
C ALA A 91 -10.42 -3.92 -4.20
N LEU A 92 -9.14 -4.17 -4.44
CA LEU A 92 -8.60 -4.75 -5.68
C LEU A 92 -8.81 -6.26 -5.77
N SER A 93 -8.98 -6.92 -4.63
CA SER A 93 -9.31 -8.34 -4.49
C SER A 93 -10.12 -8.55 -3.22
N THR A 94 -10.66 -9.75 -2.99
CA THR A 94 -11.14 -10.11 -1.64
C THR A 94 -9.99 -10.10 -0.63
N PRO A 95 -10.27 -9.90 0.67
CA PRO A 95 -9.25 -9.90 1.71
C PRO A 95 -8.44 -11.20 1.72
N ILE A 96 -7.15 -11.09 2.01
CA ILE A 96 -6.27 -12.25 2.15
C ILE A 96 -5.87 -12.38 3.61
N ILE A 97 -6.30 -13.46 4.25
CA ILE A 97 -6.00 -13.79 5.64
C ILE A 97 -5.01 -14.96 5.63
N THR A 98 -3.82 -14.74 6.17
CA THR A 98 -2.74 -15.73 6.25
C THR A 98 -2.10 -15.75 7.62
N HIS A 99 -1.40 -16.82 7.98
CA HIS A 99 -0.52 -16.84 9.15
C HIS A 99 0.70 -15.94 8.90
N ASP A 100 1.13 -15.17 9.91
CA ASP A 100 2.32 -14.31 9.81
C ASP A 100 3.59 -15.19 9.81
N PRO A 101 4.37 -15.24 8.72
CA PRO A 101 5.55 -16.10 8.64
C PRO A 101 6.77 -15.57 9.41
N PHE A 102 6.74 -14.33 9.90
CA PHE A 102 7.89 -13.68 10.52
C PHE A 102 7.91 -13.73 12.06
N ASN A 103 6.88 -14.32 12.69
CA ASN A 103 6.89 -14.55 14.13
C ASN A 103 7.32 -16.00 14.42
N THR A 104 8.54 -16.18 14.90
CA THR A 104 9.28 -17.45 14.94
C THR A 104 9.10 -18.28 16.21
N ASP A 105 8.28 -17.83 17.16
CA ASP A 105 8.00 -18.65 18.34
C ASP A 105 7.04 -19.78 17.95
N GLY A 106 7.49 -21.03 18.07
CA GLY A 106 6.79 -22.20 17.53
C GLY A 106 5.37 -22.43 18.04
N PHE A 107 4.98 -21.82 19.15
CA PHE A 107 3.60 -21.81 19.67
C PHE A 107 2.74 -20.66 19.10
N ASP A 108 3.36 -19.54 18.73
CA ASP A 108 2.67 -18.31 18.29
C ASP A 108 2.30 -18.31 16.81
N TYR A 109 2.85 -19.24 16.02
CA TYR A 109 2.48 -19.45 14.62
C TYR A 109 0.96 -19.63 14.43
N PHE A 110 0.27 -20.28 15.38
CA PHE A 110 -1.17 -20.55 15.30
C PHE A 110 -2.06 -19.39 15.75
N THR A 111 -1.48 -18.39 16.42
CA THR A 111 -2.20 -17.26 17.04
C THR A 111 -1.95 -15.94 16.31
N HIS A 112 -0.97 -15.88 15.40
CA HIS A 112 -0.64 -14.66 14.66
C HIS A 112 -1.16 -14.72 13.23
N TYR A 113 -2.01 -13.75 12.91
CA TYR A 113 -2.61 -13.60 11.59
C TYR A 113 -2.20 -12.28 10.95
N GLN A 114 -1.93 -12.34 9.66
CA GLN A 114 -1.81 -11.18 8.80
C GLN A 114 -3.06 -11.07 7.93
N VAL A 115 -3.69 -9.90 7.96
CA VAL A 115 -4.83 -9.56 7.09
C VAL A 115 -4.37 -8.53 6.08
N CYS A 116 -4.37 -8.90 4.81
CA CYS A 116 -4.17 -7.98 3.70
C CYS A 116 -5.55 -7.59 3.16
N THR A 117 -5.99 -6.38 3.48
CA THR A 117 -7.31 -5.87 3.08
C THR A 117 -7.40 -5.63 1.58
N ASN A 118 -6.25 -5.35 0.94
CA ASN A 118 -6.12 -5.06 -0.49
C ASN A 118 -7.02 -3.91 -0.97
N ASP A 119 -7.23 -2.92 -0.10
CA ASP A 119 -8.10 -1.78 -0.38
C ASP A 119 -7.57 -0.92 -1.53
N VAL A 120 -8.48 -0.23 -2.20
CA VAL A 120 -8.13 0.74 -3.23
C VAL A 120 -7.68 2.03 -2.53
N PHE A 121 -6.36 2.24 -2.44
CA PHE A 121 -5.82 3.51 -1.94
C PHE A 121 -5.73 4.53 -3.06
N ILE A 122 -4.92 4.26 -4.09
CA ILE A 122 -4.73 5.12 -5.26
C ILE A 122 -4.74 4.25 -6.51
N LEU A 123 -5.53 4.64 -7.51
CA LEU A 123 -5.47 4.10 -8.87
C LEU A 123 -4.82 5.12 -9.79
N ARG A 124 -3.91 4.67 -10.64
CA ARG A 124 -3.26 5.50 -11.67
C ARG A 124 -3.59 4.95 -13.05
N PHE A 125 -4.00 5.82 -13.97
CA PHE A 125 -4.38 5.45 -15.35
C PHE A 125 -4.03 6.54 -16.35
N ALA A 126 -3.77 6.19 -17.60
CA ALA A 126 -3.59 7.16 -18.68
C ALA A 126 -4.95 7.50 -19.33
N PRO A 127 -5.17 8.75 -19.77
CA PRO A 127 -6.39 9.08 -20.48
C PRO A 127 -6.37 8.50 -21.90
N THR A 128 -7.21 7.50 -22.15
CA THR A 128 -7.32 6.82 -23.45
C THR A 128 -8.69 7.05 -24.10
N MET A 129 -8.78 6.91 -25.41
CA MET A 129 -10.05 6.99 -26.16
C MET A 129 -10.78 5.63 -26.21
N ARG A 130 -10.34 4.65 -25.40
CA ARG A 130 -10.93 3.32 -25.31
C ARG A 130 -11.55 3.15 -23.93
N ILE A 131 -12.64 2.39 -23.86
CA ILE A 131 -13.22 2.02 -22.58
C ILE A 131 -12.41 0.84 -22.03
N HIS A 132 -11.77 1.05 -20.89
CA HIS A 132 -11.11 0.00 -20.13
C HIS A 132 -11.99 -0.45 -18.98
N ARG A 133 -11.97 -1.73 -18.66
CA ARG A 133 -12.86 -2.37 -17.69
C ARG A 133 -12.04 -3.23 -16.74
N TYR A 134 -12.25 -3.03 -15.44
CA TYR A 134 -11.53 -3.75 -14.39
C TYR A 134 -12.49 -4.29 -13.35
N VAL A 135 -12.30 -5.55 -12.97
CA VAL A 135 -13.03 -6.13 -11.85
C VAL A 135 -12.44 -5.64 -10.52
N LEU A 136 -13.28 -4.98 -9.74
CA LEU A 136 -13.00 -4.61 -8.35
C LEU A 136 -14.01 -5.29 -7.43
N TYR A 137 -13.84 -5.10 -6.12
CA TYR A 137 -14.72 -5.67 -5.10
C TYR A 137 -15.15 -4.60 -4.12
N TRP A 138 -16.42 -4.61 -3.73
CA TRP A 138 -16.97 -3.69 -2.76
C TRP A 138 -17.74 -4.42 -1.67
N SER A 139 -17.94 -3.79 -0.52
CA SER A 139 -18.77 -4.34 0.55
C SER A 139 -19.53 -3.24 1.28
N GLU A 140 -20.69 -3.63 1.80
CA GLU A 140 -21.51 -2.86 2.75
C GLU A 140 -20.95 -2.96 4.18
N HIS A 141 -20.05 -3.92 4.40
CA HIS A 141 -19.43 -4.19 5.68
C HIS A 141 -17.98 -3.74 5.65
N ASP A 142 -17.56 -3.08 6.72
CA ASP A 142 -16.16 -2.82 7.00
C ASP A 142 -15.82 -3.49 8.33
N PRO A 143 -15.42 -4.78 8.30
CA PRO A 143 -15.18 -5.53 9.52
C PRO A 143 -13.98 -4.96 10.27
N ASP A 144 -14.12 -4.79 11.58
CA ASP A 144 -13.00 -4.46 12.45
C ASP A 144 -12.08 -5.68 12.59
N TRP A 145 -11.07 -5.73 11.73
CA TRP A 145 -10.13 -6.85 11.66
C TRP A 145 -9.23 -6.98 12.89
N THR A 146 -9.02 -5.89 13.64
CA THR A 146 -8.14 -5.88 14.81
C THR A 146 -8.69 -6.73 15.96
N ASP A 147 -10.01 -6.75 16.13
CA ASP A 147 -10.70 -7.53 17.17
C ASP A 147 -11.27 -8.86 16.65
N ALA A 148 -11.25 -9.06 15.32
CA ALA A 148 -11.91 -10.18 14.65
C ALA A 148 -11.24 -11.54 14.85
N LEU A 149 -9.90 -11.59 14.86
CA LEU A 149 -9.13 -12.83 14.77
C LEU A 149 -8.67 -13.29 16.17
N PRO A 150 -8.73 -14.60 16.48
CA PRO A 150 -8.20 -15.12 17.74
C PRO A 150 -6.68 -14.98 17.76
N GLY A 151 -6.16 -14.11 18.63
CA GLY A 151 -4.73 -13.86 18.81
C GLY A 151 -4.31 -12.48 18.30
N ARG A 152 -3.07 -12.31 17.88
CA ARG A 152 -2.59 -10.99 17.41
C ARG A 152 -2.80 -10.87 15.90
N CYS A 153 -3.54 -9.84 15.50
CA CYS A 153 -3.75 -9.51 14.10
C CYS A 153 -2.84 -8.37 13.68
N ARG A 154 -2.14 -8.55 12.55
CA ARG A 154 -1.39 -7.49 11.87
C ARG A 154 -2.06 -7.13 10.55
N MET A 155 -2.27 -5.83 10.32
CA MET A 155 -2.66 -5.37 8.99
C MET A 155 -1.46 -5.39 8.06
N GLY A 156 -1.58 -6.12 6.96
CA GLY A 156 -0.64 -6.08 5.85
C GLY A 156 -1.07 -5.05 4.81
N ASP A 157 -0.10 -4.39 4.18
CA ASP A 157 -0.40 -3.33 3.22
C ASP A 157 -1.04 -3.85 1.93
N TYR A 158 -0.48 -4.92 1.36
CA TYR A 158 -0.91 -5.51 0.09
C TYR A 158 -0.36 -6.92 -0.09
N ALA A 159 -1.18 -7.82 -0.61
CA ALA A 159 -0.73 -9.12 -1.07
C ALA A 159 -1.35 -9.47 -2.43
N LYS A 160 -0.52 -9.92 -3.37
CA LYS A 160 -1.02 -10.43 -4.66
C LYS A 160 -1.80 -11.73 -4.41
N PRO A 161 -3.06 -11.85 -4.85
CA PRO A 161 -3.84 -13.06 -4.62
C PRO A 161 -3.22 -14.24 -5.39
N THR A 162 -2.81 -15.27 -4.65
CA THR A 162 -2.45 -16.57 -5.23
C THR A 162 -3.59 -17.56 -5.01
N PRO A 163 -3.79 -18.56 -5.88
CA PRO A 163 -4.83 -19.58 -5.68
C PRO A 163 -4.70 -20.33 -4.35
N ARG A 164 -3.48 -20.45 -3.82
CA ARG A 164 -3.24 -21.05 -2.49
C ARG A 164 -3.66 -20.11 -1.37
N ALA A 165 -3.27 -18.83 -1.43
CA ALA A 165 -3.62 -17.84 -0.41
C ALA A 165 -5.14 -17.60 -0.36
N LEU A 166 -5.81 -17.51 -1.51
CA LEU A 166 -7.26 -17.36 -1.57
C LEU A 166 -8.00 -18.54 -0.94
N ARG A 167 -7.59 -19.79 -1.26
CA ARG A 167 -8.19 -21.00 -0.67
C ARG A 167 -8.00 -21.08 0.84
N LEU A 168 -6.84 -20.66 1.36
CA LEU A 168 -6.60 -20.60 2.80
C LEU A 168 -7.45 -19.50 3.44
N SER A 169 -7.43 -18.30 2.86
CA SER A 169 -8.21 -17.14 3.32
C SER A 169 -9.70 -17.48 3.43
N GLN A 170 -10.26 -18.19 2.44
CA GLN A 170 -11.65 -18.65 2.45
C GLN A 170 -12.02 -19.46 3.70
N ARG A 171 -11.14 -20.37 4.14
CA ARG A 171 -11.38 -21.17 5.35
C ARG A 171 -11.41 -20.29 6.60
N PHE A 172 -10.56 -19.25 6.65
CA PHE A 172 -10.55 -18.30 7.76
C PHE A 172 -11.79 -17.41 7.77
N MET A 173 -12.20 -16.88 6.61
CA MET A 173 -13.44 -16.10 6.50
C MET A 173 -14.66 -16.87 6.99
N ARG A 174 -14.79 -18.15 6.59
CA ARG A 174 -15.89 -19.00 7.09
C ARG A 174 -15.85 -19.18 8.60
N ARG A 175 -14.66 -19.39 9.18
CA ARG A 175 -14.51 -19.49 10.65
C ARG A 175 -14.87 -18.19 11.35
N LEU A 176 -14.46 -17.04 10.81
CA LEU A 176 -14.81 -15.72 11.33
C LEU A 176 -16.32 -15.47 11.30
N ALA A 177 -16.97 -15.80 10.18
CA ALA A 177 -18.41 -15.70 10.05
C ALA A 177 -19.13 -16.58 11.10
N CYS A 178 -18.74 -17.85 11.25
CA CYS A 178 -19.38 -18.75 12.21
C CYS A 178 -19.14 -18.38 13.68
N ASN A 179 -17.91 -17.98 14.05
CA ASN A 179 -17.53 -17.83 15.45
C ASN A 179 -17.74 -16.41 15.99
N ARG A 180 -17.70 -15.40 15.12
CA ARG A 180 -17.69 -13.98 15.50
C ARG A 180 -18.76 -13.15 14.79
N ASN A 181 -19.55 -13.76 13.90
CA ASN A 181 -20.54 -13.07 13.07
C ASN A 181 -19.93 -11.93 12.23
N ILE A 182 -18.70 -12.14 11.73
CA ILE A 182 -17.97 -11.15 10.93
C ILE A 182 -18.10 -11.54 9.47
N ASP A 183 -18.84 -10.73 8.71
CA ASP A 183 -18.92 -10.88 7.26
C ASP A 183 -17.79 -10.10 6.58
N SER A 184 -16.95 -10.86 5.89
CA SER A 184 -15.79 -10.36 5.15
C SER A 184 -15.93 -10.55 3.64
N ARG A 185 -17.09 -11.08 3.21
CA ARG A 185 -17.37 -11.28 1.80
C ARG A 185 -17.52 -9.94 1.09
N MET A 186 -17.16 -9.94 -0.18
CA MET A 186 -17.24 -8.75 -1.03
C MET A 186 -17.98 -9.07 -2.32
N ARG A 187 -18.68 -8.08 -2.86
CA ARG A 187 -19.41 -8.18 -4.12
C ARG A 187 -18.54 -7.66 -5.26
N PRO A 188 -18.49 -8.35 -6.42
CA PRO A 188 -17.76 -7.84 -7.57
C PRO A 188 -18.45 -6.60 -8.13
N CYS A 189 -17.66 -5.65 -8.60
CA CYS A 189 -18.10 -4.49 -9.36
C CYS A 189 -17.14 -4.20 -10.52
N MET A 190 -17.57 -3.35 -11.43
CA MET A 190 -16.77 -2.98 -12.61
C MET A 190 -16.33 -1.53 -12.50
N LEU A 191 -15.02 -1.28 -12.52
CA LEU A 191 -14.49 0.05 -12.78
C LEU A 191 -14.35 0.23 -14.29
N GLU A 192 -15.02 1.23 -14.85
CA GLU A 192 -14.87 1.63 -16.23
C GLU A 192 -14.09 2.95 -16.30
N VAL A 193 -13.05 2.98 -17.13
CA VAL A 193 -12.22 4.16 -17.38
C VAL A 193 -12.31 4.54 -18.85
N TYR A 194 -12.56 5.82 -19.12
CA TYR A 194 -12.64 6.37 -20.47
C TYR A 194 -12.22 7.83 -20.48
N GLY A 195 -11.21 8.16 -21.28
CA GLY A 195 -10.61 9.49 -21.32
C GLY A 195 -10.15 9.92 -19.94
N ASN A 196 -10.65 11.05 -19.47
CA ASN A 196 -10.35 11.57 -18.14
C ASN A 196 -11.39 11.17 -17.06
N ARG A 197 -12.27 10.22 -17.36
CA ARG A 197 -13.37 9.83 -16.48
C ARG A 197 -13.21 8.39 -16.02
N ALA A 198 -13.61 8.15 -14.78
CA ALA A 198 -13.78 6.82 -14.22
C ALA A 198 -15.17 6.73 -13.61
N ARG A 199 -15.82 5.58 -13.77
CA ARG A 199 -17.08 5.27 -13.09
C ARG A 199 -17.05 3.85 -12.57
N LEU A 200 -17.61 3.67 -11.38
CA LEU A 200 -17.93 2.39 -10.81
C LEU A 200 -19.35 1.97 -11.22
N VAL A 201 -19.48 0.75 -11.71
CA VAL A 201 -20.75 0.10 -12.01
C VAL A 201 -20.96 -0.98 -10.96
N LEU A 202 -21.98 -0.81 -10.12
CA LEU A 202 -22.40 -1.80 -9.12
C LEU A 202 -23.53 -2.65 -9.69
N PRO A 203 -23.31 -3.94 -10.00
CA PRO A 203 -24.38 -4.81 -10.47
C PRO A 203 -25.38 -5.07 -9.33
N SER A 204 -26.67 -4.90 -9.59
CA SER A 204 -27.72 -5.10 -8.57
C SER A 204 -27.74 -6.52 -7.98
N ASN A 205 -27.34 -7.51 -8.77
CA ASN A 205 -27.38 -8.93 -8.40
C ASN A 205 -25.98 -9.51 -8.18
N ALA A 206 -24.98 -8.68 -7.87
CA ALA A 206 -23.61 -9.14 -7.64
C ALA A 206 -23.56 -10.06 -6.40
N PRO A 207 -23.08 -11.31 -6.51
CA PRO A 207 -23.01 -12.24 -5.38
C PRO A 207 -21.94 -11.82 -4.38
N GLU A 208 -22.13 -12.17 -3.11
CA GLU A 208 -21.11 -12.05 -2.08
C GLU A 208 -20.07 -13.17 -2.22
N LEU A 209 -18.82 -12.79 -2.40
CA LEU A 209 -17.72 -13.71 -2.66
C LEU A 209 -16.76 -13.74 -1.47
N GLU A 210 -16.39 -14.95 -1.06
CA GLU A 210 -15.28 -15.19 -0.12
C GLU A 210 -13.93 -15.09 -0.84
N THR A 211 -13.89 -15.38 -2.15
CA THR A 211 -12.66 -15.34 -2.94
C THR A 211 -12.88 -14.63 -4.26
N GLY A 212 -12.06 -13.63 -4.52
CA GLY A 212 -12.00 -12.89 -5.75
C GLY A 212 -10.56 -12.59 -6.10
N ALA A 213 -10.14 -12.99 -7.31
CA ALA A 213 -8.82 -12.67 -7.82
C ALA A 213 -8.75 -11.20 -8.25
N GLN A 214 -7.55 -10.63 -8.22
CA GLN A 214 -7.28 -9.32 -8.78
C GLN A 214 -7.34 -9.40 -10.31
N ASP A 215 -7.90 -8.36 -10.93
CA ASP A 215 -7.92 -8.22 -12.39
C ASP A 215 -6.47 -8.20 -12.96
N PRO A 216 -6.18 -9.00 -14.01
CA PRO A 216 -4.82 -9.11 -14.55
C PRO A 216 -4.27 -7.82 -15.15
N ASN A 217 -5.14 -6.88 -15.55
CA ASN A 217 -4.73 -5.59 -16.10
C ASN A 217 -4.40 -4.56 -15.01
N ILE A 218 -4.70 -4.88 -13.74
CA ILE A 218 -4.24 -4.09 -12.60
C ILE A 218 -2.84 -4.56 -12.23
N GLY A 219 -1.86 -3.69 -12.43
CA GLY A 219 -0.47 -3.91 -12.06
C GLY A 219 -0.28 -4.13 -10.55
N PRO A 220 0.91 -4.62 -10.13
CA PRO A 220 1.23 -4.73 -8.72
C PRO A 220 1.16 -3.35 -8.05
N ARG A 221 0.74 -3.33 -6.79
CA ARG A 221 0.72 -2.10 -6.01
C ARG A 221 2.14 -1.64 -5.68
N ILE A 222 2.44 -0.37 -5.95
CA ILE A 222 3.71 0.30 -5.66
C ILE A 222 3.38 1.45 -4.70
N ASP A 223 3.76 1.32 -3.43
CA ASP A 223 3.54 2.34 -2.38
C ASP A 223 2.13 2.94 -2.34
N GLY A 224 1.09 2.11 -2.24
CA GLY A 224 -0.29 2.63 -2.26
C GLY A 224 -0.92 2.73 -3.65
N VAL A 225 -0.12 2.75 -4.72
CA VAL A 225 -0.59 3.02 -6.08
C VAL A 225 -0.72 1.73 -6.88
N ALA A 226 -1.95 1.41 -7.28
CA ALA A 226 -2.22 0.37 -8.27
C ALA A 226 -2.35 1.01 -9.66
N VAL A 227 -1.58 0.51 -10.61
CA VAL A 227 -1.51 1.04 -11.98
C VAL A 227 -2.44 0.23 -12.88
N LEU A 228 -3.31 0.90 -13.64
CA LEU A 228 -4.13 0.28 -14.67
C LEU A 228 -3.27 0.10 -15.94
N ALA A 229 -2.55 -1.03 -16.00
CA ALA A 229 -1.37 -1.19 -16.85
C ALA A 229 -1.67 -1.05 -18.35
N ASP A 230 -2.81 -1.55 -18.78
CA ASP A 230 -3.29 -1.51 -20.17
C ASP A 230 -3.73 -0.12 -20.66
N THR A 231 -3.88 0.86 -19.76
CA THR A 231 -4.12 2.25 -20.17
C THR A 231 -2.85 2.97 -20.59
N PHE A 232 -1.70 2.50 -20.12
CA PHE A 232 -0.40 3.03 -20.52
C PHE A 232 0.10 2.27 -21.74
N ARG A 233 0.80 2.94 -22.65
CA ARG A 233 1.40 2.22 -23.78
C ARG A 233 2.42 1.23 -23.21
N HIS A 234 2.24 -0.06 -23.49
CA HIS A 234 3.34 -1.01 -23.31
C HIS A 234 4.47 -0.51 -24.21
N GLY A 235 5.57 -0.06 -23.59
CA GLY A 235 6.78 0.27 -24.32
C GLY A 235 7.16 -0.92 -25.20
N SER A 236 7.17 -0.68 -26.50
CA SER A 236 7.82 -1.53 -27.50
C SER A 236 9.30 -1.69 -27.19
#